data_AF-A0A3S1USE0-F1
#
_entry.id   AF-A0A3S1USE0-F1
#
_cell.length_a   1.000
_cell.length_b   1.000
_cell.length_c   1.000
_cell.angle_alpha   90.00
_cell.angle_beta   90.00
_cell.angle_gamma   90.00
#
_symmetry.space_group_name_H-M   'P 1'
#
loop_
_entity.id
_entity.type
_entity.pdbx_description
1 polymer ?
#
loop_
_entity_poly.entity_id
_entity_poly.type
_entity_poly.pdbx_seq_one_letter_code
_entity_poly.pdbx_strand_id
1 'polypeptide(L)' 'RFGDAEMLAVHPRPDAAAIRIVVRAALGTRGKLAIRPPLMLHAQSGNGPDERSEMITNGLASLFGD' A
#
# COMPACT_ATOMS: atom_id res chain seq x y z
N ARG A 1 -4.04 23.03 -3.13
CA ARG A 1 -3.01 22.04 -3.53
C ARG A 1 -2.98 20.93 -2.49
N PHE A 2 -2.57 19.73 -2.90
CA PHE A 2 -2.28 18.62 -1.98
C PHE A 2 -0.77 18.44 -1.85
N GLY A 3 -0.28 18.27 -0.63
CA GLY A 3 1.13 18.01 -0.32
C GLY A 3 1.26 16.86 0.67
N ASP A 4 2.47 16.63 1.18
CA ASP A 4 2.77 15.50 2.09
C ASP A 4 2.24 14.17 1.53
N ALA A 5 2.41 13.99 0.22
CA ALA A 5 1.86 12.83 -0.46
C ALA A 5 2.57 11.56 0.01
N GLU A 6 1.81 10.49 0.19
CA GLU A 6 2.33 9.15 0.45
C GLU A 6 1.86 8.22 -0.64
N MET A 7 2.79 7.46 -1.22
CA MET A 7 2.52 6.51 -2.29
C MET A 7 2.98 5.12 -1.87
N LEU A 8 2.13 4.10 -2.07
CA LEU A 8 2.54 2.70 -1.99
C LEU A 8 2.18 1.94 -3.27
N ALA A 9 3.02 0.98 -3.62
CA ALA A 9 2.74 0.05 -4.71
C ALA A 9 2.04 -1.20 -4.16
N VAL A 10 1.08 -1.74 -4.92
CA VAL A 10 0.41 -3.00 -4.62
C VAL A 10 0.84 -4.03 -5.65
N HIS A 11 1.55 -5.05 -5.18
CA HIS A 11 2.05 -6.15 -5.98
C HIS A 11 1.16 -7.37 -5.78
N PRO A 12 0.82 -8.13 -6.85
CA PRO A 12 0.09 -9.38 -6.68
C PRO A 12 0.95 -10.41 -5.93
N ARG A 13 2.26 -10.44 -6.20
CA ARG A 13 3.27 -11.33 -5.59
C ARG A 13 4.63 -10.61 -5.54
N PRO A 14 5.59 -11.02 -4.69
CA PRO A 14 6.87 -10.33 -4.53
C PRO A 14 7.68 -10.14 -5.83
N ASP A 15 7.71 -11.15 -6.70
CA ASP A 15 8.48 -11.12 -7.95
C ASP A 15 7.68 -10.60 -9.16
N ALA A 16 6.49 -10.04 -8.93
CA ALA A 16 5.61 -9.54 -9.97
C ALA A 16 5.54 -8.01 -9.97
N ALA A 17 5.32 -7.42 -11.15
CA ALA A 17 5.12 -6.00 -11.29
C ALA A 17 3.89 -5.51 -10.48
N ALA A 18 3.95 -4.27 -9.98
CA ALA A 18 2.83 -3.65 -9.30
C ALA A 18 1.63 -3.55 -10.24
N ILE A 19 0.43 -3.87 -9.72
CA ILE A 19 -0.84 -3.78 -10.47
C ILE A 19 -1.67 -2.57 -10.08
N ARG A 20 -1.38 -1.94 -8.93
CA ARG A 20 -2.01 -0.71 -8.46
C ARG A 20 -0.98 0.16 -7.75
N ILE A 21 -1.18 1.47 -7.81
CA ILE A 21 -0.46 2.47 -7.02
C ILE A 21 -1.52 3.24 -6.23
N VAL A 22 -1.38 3.28 -4.91
CA VAL A 22 -2.28 4.04 -4.04
C VAL A 22 -1.56 5.27 -3.54
N VAL A 23 -2.19 6.43 -3.72
CA VAL A 23 -1.65 7.73 -3.29
C VAL A 23 -2.65 8.39 -2.36
N ARG A 24 -2.18 8.88 -1.23
CA ARG A 24 -2.93 9.82 -0.36
C ARG A 24 -2.12 11.10 -0.19
N ALA A 25 -2.81 12.21 0.09
CA ALA A 25 -2.17 13.49 0.33
C ALA A 25 -3.09 14.41 1.15
N ALA A 26 -2.52 15.43 1.80
CA ALA A 26 -3.27 16.37 2.63
C ALA A 26 -3.54 17.70 1.91
N LEU A 27 -4.77 18.21 2.02
CA LEU A 27 -5.13 19.51 1.43
C LEU A 27 -4.41 20.65 2.18
N GLY A 28 -3.82 21.57 1.43
CA GLY A 28 -3.19 22.79 1.96
C GLY A 28 -1.70 22.65 2.29
N THR A 29 -1.18 21.44 2.40
CA THR A 29 0.21 21.18 2.79
C THR A 29 1.19 21.37 1.63
N ARG A 30 2.51 21.29 1.94
CA ARG A 30 3.62 21.62 1.02
C ARG A 30 4.75 20.59 0.99
N GLY A 31 4.77 19.60 1.88
CA GLY A 31 5.90 18.69 1.95
C GLY A 31 5.93 17.70 0.79
N LYS A 32 7.03 16.94 0.77
CA LYS A 32 7.44 16.11 -0.35
C LYS A 32 6.66 14.80 -0.39
N LEU A 33 6.75 14.11 -1.52
CA LEU A 33 6.29 12.73 -1.67
C LEU A 33 7.16 11.78 -0.81
N ALA A 34 6.51 10.86 -0.11
CA ALA A 34 7.13 9.70 0.50
C ALA A 34 6.69 8.40 -0.20
N ILE A 35 7.65 7.56 -0.56
CA ILE A 35 7.40 6.20 -1.04
C ILE A 35 7.35 5.28 0.18
N ARG A 36 6.20 4.64 0.41
CA ARG A 36 5.94 3.77 1.55
C ARG A 36 6.24 2.31 1.18
N PRO A 37 6.48 1.43 2.17
CA PRO A 37 6.60 0.00 1.92
C PRO A 37 5.40 -0.53 1.11
N PRO A 38 5.62 -1.36 0.10
CA PRO A 38 4.55 -1.89 -0.74
C PRO A 38 3.62 -2.82 0.05
N LEU A 39 2.46 -3.11 -0.54
CA LEU A 39 1.59 -4.22 -0.12
C LEU A 39 1.74 -5.37 -1.11
N MET A 40 2.05 -6.56 -0.60
CA MET A 40 1.99 -7.81 -1.36
C MET A 40 0.61 -8.42 -1.10
N LEU A 41 -0.15 -8.75 -2.15
CA LEU A 41 -1.46 -9.36 -1.98
C LEU A 41 -1.36 -10.81 -1.56
N HIS A 42 -0.43 -11.56 -2.15
CA HIS A 42 -0.19 -12.97 -1.85
C HIS A 42 1.21 -13.20 -1.27
N ALA A 43 1.32 -14.22 -0.42
CA ALA A 43 2.60 -14.74 0.05
C ALA A 43 3.47 -15.25 -1.12
N GLN A 44 4.76 -15.46 -0.84
CA GLN A 44 5.73 -15.98 -1.83
C GLN A 44 5.27 -17.31 -2.45
N SER A 45 4.66 -18.18 -1.65
CA SER A 45 4.15 -19.49 -2.06
C SER A 45 2.68 -19.66 -1.71
N GLY A 46 1.96 -20.45 -2.50
CA GLY A 46 0.53 -20.72 -2.30
C GLY A 46 -0.37 -19.63 -2.90
N ASN A 47 -1.68 -19.78 -2.66
CA ASN A 47 -2.72 -18.89 -3.18
C ASN A 47 -3.41 -18.08 -2.08
N GLY A 48 -2.99 -18.23 -0.82
CA GLY A 48 -3.46 -17.41 0.28
C GLY A 48 -2.95 -15.98 0.17
N PRO A 49 -3.63 -15.02 0.80
CA PRO A 49 -3.10 -13.67 0.91
C PRO A 49 -1.89 -13.61 1.85
N ASP A 50 -1.10 -12.55 1.71
CA ASP A 50 -0.11 -12.18 2.72
C ASP A 50 -0.81 -11.76 4.03
N GLU A 51 -0.15 -11.93 5.17
CA GLU A 51 -0.71 -11.60 6.50
C GLU A 51 -1.23 -10.16 6.57
N ARG A 52 -0.47 -9.20 6.03
CA ARG A 52 -0.90 -7.79 6.02
C ARG A 52 -2.10 -7.57 5.11
N SER A 53 -2.13 -8.24 3.96
CA SER A 53 -3.25 -8.15 3.02
C SER A 53 -4.53 -8.77 3.59
N GLU A 54 -4.42 -9.87 4.34
CA GLU A 54 -5.53 -10.50 5.06
C GLU A 54 -6.13 -9.52 6.08
N MET A 55 -5.30 -8.91 6.93
CA MET A 55 -5.75 -7.93 7.93
C MET A 55 -6.47 -6.74 7.29
N ILE A 56 -5.92 -6.17 6.21
CA ILE A 56 -6.54 -5.02 5.52
C ILE A 56 -7.86 -5.42 4.86
N THR A 57 -7.91 -6.58 4.20
CA THR A 57 -9.12 -7.07 3.52
C THR A 57 -10.26 -7.32 4.50
N ASN A 58 -9.93 -7.80 5.71
CA ASN A 58 -10.89 -8.03 6.78
C ASN A 58 -11.19 -6.78 7.62
N GLY A 59 -10.67 -5.61 7.26
CA GLY A 59 -10.90 -4.37 7.99
C GLY A 59 -10.25 -4.31 9.38
N LEU A 60 -9.26 -5.16 9.64
CA LEU A 60 -8.53 -5.24 10.91
C LEU A 60 -7.30 -4.33 10.95
N ALA A 61 -6.86 -3.81 9.80
CA ALA A 61 -5.77 -2.87 9.68
C ALA A 61 -6.02 -1.87 8.55
N SER A 62 -5.40 -0.69 8.63
CA SER A 62 -5.42 0.30 7.56
C SER A 62 -4.25 0.13 6.59
N LEU A 63 -4.42 0.65 5.37
CA LEU A 63 -3.42 0.54 4.31
C LEU A 63 -2.14 1.35 4.61
N PHE A 64 -2.24 2.42 5.37
CA PHE A 64 -1.12 3.30 5.70
C PHE A 64 -0.67 3.21 7.17
N GLY A 65 -1.35 2.41 7.99
CA GLY A 65 -0.98 2.15 9.39
C GLY A 65 -1.49 3.19 10.39
N ASP A 66 -2.47 4.00 10.00
CA ASP A 66 -3.20 4.96 10.83
C ASP A 66 -4.61 4.49 11.23
#